data_AF-A0A9E5B262-F1
#
_entry.id   AF-A0A9E5B262-F1
#
_cell.length_a   1.000
_cell.length_b   1.000
_cell.length_c   1.000
_cell.angle_alpha   90.00
_cell.angle_beta   90.00
_cell.angle_gamma   90.00
#
_symmetry.space_group_name_H-M   'P 1'
#
loop_
_entity.id
_entity.type
_entity.pdbx_description
1 polymer ?
#
loop_
_entity_poly.entity_id
_entity_poly.type
_entity_poly.pdbx_seq_one_letter_code
_entity_poly.pdbx_strand_id
1 'polypeptide(L)' 'MTPAQLRHARAALDTFLIETPSWGFADTGTRFGKFLQDAAAIDMNDKLADAGHVHALTGCCPTVAVHV' A
#
# COMPACT_ATOMS: atom_id res chain seq x y z
N MET A 1 -2.47 -10.17 27.55
CA MET A 1 -1.13 -10.36 26.95
C MET A 1 -0.08 -10.07 28.01
N THR A 2 0.97 -10.86 28.10
CA THR A 2 2.09 -10.60 29.01
C THR A 2 3.03 -9.52 28.45
N PRO A 3 3.85 -8.85 29.27
CA PRO A 3 4.87 -7.91 28.78
C PRO A 3 5.83 -8.54 27.76
N ALA A 4 6.10 -9.84 27.88
CA ALA A 4 6.93 -10.57 26.92
C ALA A 4 6.25 -10.68 25.54
N GLN A 5 4.95 -11.00 25.52
CA GLN A 5 4.17 -11.05 24.28
C GLN A 5 4.10 -9.68 23.59
N LEU A 6 3.96 -8.60 24.36
CA LEU A 6 3.95 -7.24 23.82
C LEU A 6 5.29 -6.85 23.18
N ARG A 7 6.42 -7.15 23.84
CA ARG A 7 7.76 -6.90 23.28
C ARG A 7 7.98 -7.69 21.99
N HIS A 8 7.54 -8.95 21.98
CA HIS A 8 7.67 -9.80 20.79
C HIS A 8 6.86 -9.24 19.61
N ALA A 9 5.60 -8.85 19.85
CA ALA A 9 4.76 -8.25 18.82
C ALA A 9 5.36 -6.95 18.27
N ARG A 10 5.89 -6.08 19.14
CA ARG A 10 6.53 -4.83 18.71
C ARG A 10 7.76 -5.09 17.84
N ALA A 11 8.65 -5.99 18.27
CA ALA A 11 9.84 -6.33 17.49
C ALA A 11 9.50 -6.95 16.12
N ALA A 12 8.41 -7.73 16.04
CA ALA A 12 7.93 -8.25 14.76
C ALA A 12 7.46 -7.12 13.83
N LEU A 13 6.73 -6.13 14.36
CA LEU A 13 6.26 -4.98 13.58
C LEU A 13 7.40 -4.10 13.05
N ASP A 14 8.51 -3.96 13.78
CA ASP A 14 9.66 -3.15 13.34
C ASP A 14 10.34 -3.72 12.07
N THR A 15 10.07 -4.98 11.71
CA THR A 15 10.62 -5.66 10.51
C THR A 15 9.54 -6.13 9.54
N PHE A 16 8.27 -5.82 9.82
CA PHE A 16 7.15 -6.25 9.01
C PHE A 16 7.05 -5.39 7.76
N LEU A 17 7.12 -6.03 6.58
CA LEU A 17 7.07 -5.35 5.29
C LEU A 17 5.86 -5.85 4.48
N ILE A 18 5.21 -4.94 3.77
CA ILE A 18 4.04 -5.21 2.91
C ILE A 18 4.32 -4.67 1.52
N GLU A 19 4.11 -5.48 0.49
CA GLU A 19 4.14 -5.01 -0.90
C GLU A 19 2.81 -4.33 -1.27
N THR A 20 2.87 -3.19 -1.96
CA THR A 20 1.65 -2.49 -2.43
C THR A 20 1.30 -2.87 -3.87
N PRO A 21 0.01 -3.04 -4.20
CA PRO A 21 -0.40 -3.34 -5.57
C PRO A 21 -0.53 -2.07 -6.43
N SER A 22 0.18 -1.99 -7.56
CA SER A 22 0.10 -0.85 -8.49
C SER A 22 -1.31 -0.56 -9.00
N TRP A 23 -2.16 -1.58 -9.13
CA TRP A 23 -3.55 -1.42 -9.57
C TRP A 23 -4.49 -0.88 -8.47
N GLY A 24 -4.03 -0.78 -7.23
CA GLY A 24 -4.82 -0.23 -6.11
C GLY A 24 -4.89 1.29 -6.08
N PHE A 25 -4.06 1.98 -6.86
CA PHE A 25 -3.98 3.45 -6.90
C PHE A 25 -4.81 4.10 -8.02
N ALA A 26 -5.29 3.29 -8.97
CA ALA A 26 -6.17 3.77 -10.04
C ALA A 26 -7.64 3.71 -9.60
N ASP A 27 -8.53 4.29 -10.40
CA ASP A 27 -9.98 4.17 -10.22
C ASP A 27 -10.39 2.71 -10.01
N THR A 28 -11.26 2.48 -9.04
CA THR A 28 -11.76 1.14 -8.70
C THR A 28 -13.17 0.91 -9.21
N GLY A 29 -13.62 -0.35 -9.20
CA GLY A 29 -14.93 -0.69 -9.72
C GLY A 29 -15.37 -2.08 -9.31
N THR A 30 -16.62 -2.37 -9.66
CA THR A 30 -17.19 -3.72 -9.60
C THR A 30 -17.65 -4.12 -11.00
N ARG A 31 -18.21 -5.33 -11.13
CA ARG A 31 -18.84 -5.76 -12.39
C ARG A 31 -20.00 -4.86 -12.86
N PHE A 32 -20.51 -3.97 -12.00
CA PHE A 32 -21.64 -3.10 -12.30
C PHE A 32 -21.23 -1.68 -12.73
N GLY A 33 -19.96 -1.32 -12.58
CA GLY A 33 -19.49 0.01 -12.93
C GLY A 33 -18.16 0.38 -12.30
N LYS A 34 -17.61 1.49 -12.78
CA LYS A 34 -16.36 2.10 -12.35
C LYS A 34 -16.66 3.38 -11.56
N PHE A 35 -15.95 3.60 -10.46
CA PHE A 35 -16.05 4.81 -9.65
C PHE A 35 -14.86 5.69 -9.98
N LEU A 36 -15.14 6.85 -10.60
CA LEU A 36 -14.11 7.80 -10.98
C LEU A 36 -13.71 8.67 -9.79
N GLN A 37 -12.42 8.90 -9.62
CA GLN A 37 -11.85 9.73 -8.57
C GLN A 37 -10.91 10.77 -9.19
N ASP A 38 -11.08 12.04 -8.85
CA ASP A 38 -10.33 13.14 -9.50
C ASP A 38 -8.80 13.01 -9.40
N ALA A 39 -8.30 12.33 -8.36
CA ALA A 39 -6.89 12.11 -8.10
C ALA A 39 -6.45 10.64 -8.29
N ALA A 40 -7.25 9.82 -8.98
CA ALA A 40 -6.84 8.46 -9.32
C ALA A 40 -5.60 8.49 -10.24
N ALA A 41 -4.62 7.64 -9.94
CA ALA A 41 -3.42 7.50 -10.75
C ALA A 41 -3.77 7.04 -12.18
N ILE A 42 -3.32 7.78 -13.20
CA ILE A 42 -3.62 7.48 -14.61
C ILE A 42 -2.46 6.80 -15.34
N ASP A 43 -1.24 6.91 -14.81
CA ASP A 43 -0.06 6.25 -15.37
C ASP A 43 0.80 5.53 -14.30
N MET A 44 1.92 4.95 -14.72
CA MET A 44 2.83 4.25 -13.79
C MET A 44 3.58 5.21 -12.86
N ASN A 45 3.88 6.43 -13.30
CA ASN A 45 4.59 7.40 -12.48
C ASN A 45 3.69 7.85 -11.32
N ASP A 46 2.42 8.13 -11.58
CA ASP A 46 1.42 8.44 -10.56
C ASP A 46 1.32 7.30 -9.54
N LYS A 47 1.18 6.05 -10.01
CA LYS A 47 1.09 4.86 -9.15
C LYS A 47 2.31 4.71 -8.24
N LEU A 48 3.51 4.94 -8.77
CA LEU A 48 4.75 4.87 -7.99
C LEU A 48 4.89 6.04 -7.02
N ALA A 49 4.43 7.24 -7.40
CA ALA A 49 4.40 8.40 -6.52
C ALA A 49 3.46 8.16 -5.33
N ASP A 50 2.25 7.64 -5.58
CA ASP A 50 1.28 7.31 -4.54
C ASP A 50 1.77 6.17 -3.64
N ALA A 51 2.37 5.12 -4.22
CA ALA A 51 3.01 4.05 -3.45
C ALA A 51 4.16 4.57 -2.58
N GLY A 52 4.96 5.50 -3.11
CA GLY A 52 6.00 6.19 -2.36
C GLY A 52 5.44 7.01 -1.21
N HIS A 53 4.31 7.68 -1.39
CA HIS A 53 3.62 8.41 -0.33
C HIS A 53 3.13 7.46 0.78
N VAL A 54 2.55 6.30 0.41
CA VAL A 54 2.18 5.26 1.38
C VAL A 54 3.40 4.79 2.17
N HIS A 55 4.52 4.49 1.51
CA HIS A 55 5.74 4.09 2.21
C HIS A 55 6.28 5.18 3.14
N ALA A 56 6.26 6.45 2.72
CA ALA A 56 6.71 7.56 3.54
C ALA A 56 5.89 7.70 4.83
N LEU A 57 4.60 7.38 4.80
CA LEU A 57 3.71 7.44 5.96
C LEU A 57 3.79 6.17 6.84
N THR A 58 3.95 4.99 6.25
CA THR A 58 3.87 3.71 6.98
C THR A 58 5.23 3.15 7.37
N GLY A 59 6.29 3.46 6.64
CA GLY A 59 7.62 2.88 6.78
C GLY A 59 7.74 1.40 6.38
N CYS A 60 6.62 0.70 6.17
CA CYS A 60 6.59 -0.75 5.94
C CYS A 60 6.32 -1.18 4.50
N CYS A 61 6.06 -0.24 3.58
CA CYS A 61 5.71 -0.55 2.19
C CYS A 61 6.82 -0.29 1.13
N PRO A 62 8.02 -0.92 1.18
CA PRO A 62 9.15 -0.52 0.35
C PRO A 62 9.11 -1.04 -1.11
N THR A 63 8.12 -1.84 -1.48
CA THR A 63 8.05 -2.52 -2.79
C THR A 63 6.66 -2.41 -3.40
N VAL A 64 6.59 -2.48 -4.72
CA VAL A 64 5.35 -2.34 -5.50
C VAL A 64 5.19 -3.52 -6.46
N ALA A 65 4.07 -4.23 -6.38
CA ALA A 65 3.66 -5.25 -7.34
C ALA A 65 3.12 -4.60 -8.62
N VAL A 66 3.75 -4.89 -9.76
CA VAL A 66 3.36 -4.35 -11.07
C VAL A 66 2.50 -5.35 -11.83
N HIS A 67 1.43 -4.87 -12.49
CA HIS A 67 0.59 -5.66 -13.38
C HIS A 67 0.68 -5.13 -14.83
N VAL A 68 0.75 -6.05 -15.81
CA VAL A 68 0.92 -5.76 -17.25
C VAL A 68 -0.17 -6.41 -18.08
#